data_AF-A0AAI8IUH8-F1
#
_entry.id   AF-A0AAI8IUH8-F1
#
_cell.length_a   1.000
_cell.length_b   1.000
_cell.length_c   1.000
_cell.angle_alpha   90.00
_cell.angle_beta   90.00
_cell.angle_gamma   90.00
#
_symmetry.space_group_name_H-M   'P 1'
#
loop_
_entity.id
_entity.type
_entity.pdbx_description
1 polymer ?
#
loop_
_entity_poly.entity_id
_entity_poly.type
_entity_poly.pdbx_seq_one_letter_code
_entity_poly.pdbx_strand_id
1 'polypeptide(L)'
;MITAALVFKFRSHHLLASHNHIIITFACISLTLAIVLIVGFSSIHLYEPTIRLASNIMVYIWTFFFFTTMALTRFRNIFWTGIYFYYFVYILTFSFLTTADVASENTGYKARLFETLGTLIFIIIIFLNAFNLYQLSNNKYENAYQNSIRDYLMQLYNRRYFYLVLIKKCNGSLCKTIV
;
A
#
# COMPACT_ATOMS: atom_id res chain seq x y z
N MET A 1 3.39 0.50 -7.33
CA MET A 1 2.09 0.99 -6.83
C MET A 1 1.07 1.17 -7.96
N ILE A 2 1.43 1.79 -9.09
CA ILE A 2 0.55 1.94 -10.27
C ILE A 2 0.10 0.58 -10.84
N THR A 3 0.99 -0.42 -10.86
CA THR A 3 0.64 -1.82 -11.18
C THR A 3 -0.47 -2.35 -10.29
N ALA A 4 -0.40 -2.14 -8.98
CA ALA A 4 -1.44 -2.56 -8.04
C ALA A 4 -2.76 -1.80 -8.27
N ALA A 5 -2.72 -0.50 -8.60
CA ALA A 5 -3.91 0.29 -8.95
C ALA A 5 -4.59 -0.17 -10.25
N LEU A 6 -3.79 -0.45 -11.28
CA LEU A 6 -4.28 -0.98 -12.56
C LEU A 6 -4.84 -2.39 -12.37
N VAL A 7 -4.12 -3.28 -11.68
CA VAL A 7 -4.60 -4.63 -11.35
C VAL A 7 -5.90 -4.56 -10.54
N PHE A 8 -6.02 -3.66 -9.56
CA PHE A 8 -7.24 -3.49 -8.77
C PHE A 8 -8.44 -3.05 -9.62
N LYS A 9 -8.25 -2.11 -10.57
CA LYS A 9 -9.31 -1.67 -11.48
C LYS A 9 -9.73 -2.77 -12.46
N PHE A 10 -8.76 -3.54 -12.99
CA PHE A 10 -9.02 -4.58 -13.97
C PHE A 10 -9.48 -5.92 -13.36
N ARG A 11 -9.35 -6.10 -12.04
CA ARG A 11 -9.84 -7.29 -11.32
C ARG A 11 -11.35 -7.55 -11.47
N SER A 12 -12.14 -6.54 -11.86
CA SER A 12 -13.60 -6.60 -11.95
C SER A 12 -14.14 -6.94 -13.35
N HIS A 13 -13.31 -6.94 -14.41
CA HIS A 13 -13.78 -7.19 -15.77
C HIS A 13 -13.39 -8.60 -16.25
N HIS A 14 -14.35 -9.32 -16.84
CA HIS A 14 -14.22 -10.68 -17.40
C HIS A 14 -13.15 -10.83 -18.51
N LEU A 15 -12.57 -9.75 -19.03
CA LEU A 15 -11.55 -9.77 -20.09
C LEU A 15 -10.12 -10.02 -19.52
N LEU A 16 -10.03 -11.06 -18.70
CA LEU A 16 -8.89 -11.41 -17.85
C LEU A 16 -7.91 -12.33 -18.60
N ALA A 17 -7.18 -11.81 -19.59
CA ALA A 17 -6.01 -12.51 -20.11
C ALA A 17 -4.80 -12.19 -19.20
N SER A 18 -4.12 -13.22 -18.66
CA SER A 18 -2.87 -13.05 -17.88
C SER A 18 -1.84 -12.20 -18.65
N HIS A 19 -1.91 -12.25 -19.98
CA HIS A 19 -1.13 -11.44 -20.91
C HIS A 19 -1.24 -9.93 -20.65
N ASN A 20 -2.43 -9.40 -20.37
CA ASN A 20 -2.62 -7.96 -20.13
C ASN A 20 -1.99 -7.53 -18.80
N HIS A 21 -2.02 -8.39 -17.79
CA HIS A 21 -1.33 -8.13 -16.52
C HIS A 21 0.20 -8.14 -16.71
N ILE A 22 0.72 -9.07 -17.52
CA ILE A 22 2.15 -9.15 -17.85
C ILE A 22 2.61 -7.91 -18.63
N ILE A 23 1.84 -7.44 -19.60
CA ILE A 23 2.17 -6.21 -20.36
C ILE A 23 2.19 -5.00 -19.42
N ILE A 24 1.20 -4.86 -18.55
CA ILE A 24 1.13 -3.74 -17.60
C ILE A 24 2.29 -3.77 -16.60
N THR A 25 2.66 -4.95 -16.08
CA THR A 25 3.81 -5.06 -15.17
C THR A 25 5.12 -4.79 -15.89
N PHE A 26 5.30 -5.32 -17.10
CA PHE A 26 6.48 -5.07 -17.92
C PHE A 26 6.66 -3.59 -18.25
N ALA A 27 5.58 -2.91 -18.67
CA ALA A 27 5.58 -1.47 -18.93
C ALA A 27 5.92 -0.64 -17.68
N CYS A 28 5.49 -1.09 -16.50
CA CYS A 28 5.82 -0.40 -15.25
C CYS A 28 7.28 -0.64 -14.83
N ILE A 29 7.82 -1.83 -15.08
CA ILE A 29 9.23 -2.16 -14.80
C ILE A 29 10.15 -1.36 -15.73
N SER A 30 9.85 -1.32 -17.03
CA SER A 30 10.65 -0.56 -18.00
C SER A 30 10.64 0.94 -17.68
N LEU A 31 9.49 1.49 -17.28
CA LEU A 31 9.38 2.88 -16.85
C LEU A 31 10.17 3.16 -15.56
N THR A 32 10.17 2.22 -14.61
CA THR A 32 10.96 2.36 -13.38
C THR A 32 12.46 2.36 -13.69
N LEU A 33 12.89 1.48 -14.59
CA LEU A 33 14.27 1.40 -15.04
C LEU A 33 14.69 2.68 -15.75
N ALA A 34 13.83 3.27 -16.58
CA ALA A 34 14.08 4.56 -17.22
C ALA A 34 14.26 5.70 -16.20
N ILE A 35 13.41 5.79 -15.18
CA ILE A 35 13.55 6.79 -14.10
C ILE A 35 14.88 6.63 -13.36
N VAL A 36 15.25 5.40 -12.99
CA VAL A 36 16.51 5.11 -12.30
C VAL A 36 17.71 5.49 -13.16
N LEU A 37 17.68 5.22 -14.46
CA LEU A 37 18.74 5.62 -15.38
C LEU A 37 18.85 7.15 -15.51
N ILE A 38 17.73 7.87 -15.59
CA ILE A 38 17.74 9.35 -15.65
C ILE A 38 18.36 9.93 -14.37
N VAL A 39 17.93 9.45 -13.19
CA VAL A 39 18.49 9.89 -11.91
C VAL A 39 19.97 9.52 -11.80
N GLY A 40 20.33 8.28 -12.13
CA GLY A 40 21.72 7.80 -12.08
C GLY A 40 22.64 8.60 -13.00
N PHE A 41 22.20 8.88 -14.23
CA PHE A 41 22.94 9.71 -15.17
C PHE A 41 23.13 11.14 -14.66
N SER A 42 22.07 11.74 -14.09
CA SER A 42 22.16 13.08 -13.48
C SER A 42 23.04 13.14 -12.23
N SER A 43 23.23 12.02 -11.53
CA SER A 43 24.11 11.94 -10.36
C SER A 43 25.57 11.73 -10.72
N ILE A 44 25.86 11.04 -11.83
CA ILE A 44 27.22 10.82 -12.33
C ILE A 44 27.78 12.10 -12.94
N HIS A 45 26.96 12.77 -13.74
CA HIS A 45 27.29 14.08 -14.28
C HIS A 45 26.82 15.16 -13.32
N LEU A 46 27.70 15.51 -12.36
CA LEU A 46 27.51 16.58 -11.37
C LEU A 46 27.57 17.97 -12.05
N TYR A 47 26.76 18.14 -13.09
CA TYR A 47 26.65 19.34 -13.89
C TYR A 47 25.29 19.98 -13.60
N GLU A 48 25.32 21.26 -13.25
CA GLU A 48 24.13 21.98 -12.79
C GLU A 48 22.92 21.93 -13.72
N PRO A 49 23.05 22.15 -15.04
CA PRO A 49 21.90 22.09 -15.92
C PRO A 49 21.37 20.67 -16.11
N THR A 50 22.17 19.61 -15.94
CA THR A 50 21.66 18.22 -16.02
C THR A 50 20.82 17.86 -14.81
N ILE A 51 21.20 18.31 -13.61
CA ILE A 51 20.40 18.13 -12.39
C ILE A 51 19.08 18.90 -12.50
N ARG A 52 19.13 20.16 -12.97
CA ARG A 52 17.92 20.97 -13.13
C ARG A 52 16.97 20.39 -14.18
N LEU A 53 17.50 19.92 -15.31
CA LEU A 53 16.72 19.27 -16.36
C LEU A 53 16.09 17.96 -15.88
N ALA A 54 16.84 17.13 -15.15
CA ALA A 54 16.31 15.91 -14.54
C ALA A 54 15.20 16.23 -13.51
N SER A 55 15.39 17.22 -12.64
CA SER A 55 14.38 17.63 -11.65
C SER A 55 13.06 18.07 -12.31
N ASN A 56 13.13 18.85 -13.39
CA ASN A 56 11.97 19.29 -14.16
C ASN A 56 11.22 18.11 -14.78
N ILE A 57 11.94 17.20 -15.44
CA ILE A 57 11.35 16.00 -16.02
C ILE A 57 10.67 15.16 -14.93
N MET A 58 11.29 15.05 -13.76
CA MET A 58 10.71 14.32 -12.63
C MET A 58 9.39 14.98 -12.17
N VAL A 59 9.33 16.31 -12.01
CA VAL A 59 8.07 16.99 -11.64
C VAL A 59 6.94 16.65 -12.61
N TYR A 60 7.18 16.68 -13.93
CA TYR A 60 6.16 16.31 -14.93
C TYR A 60 5.74 14.85 -14.86
N ILE A 61 6.70 13.93 -14.68
CA ILE A 61 6.42 12.49 -14.55
C ILE A 61 5.59 12.22 -13.29
N TRP A 62 5.96 12.80 -12.14
CA TRP A 62 5.26 12.60 -10.87
C TRP A 62 3.86 13.23 -10.85
N THR A 63 3.69 14.40 -11.46
CA THR A 63 2.35 15.02 -11.63
C THR A 63 1.45 14.19 -12.54
N PHE A 64 1.97 13.66 -13.65
CA PHE A 64 1.22 12.73 -14.50
C PHE A 64 0.76 11.48 -13.72
N PHE A 65 1.63 10.90 -12.89
CA PHE A 65 1.26 9.76 -12.05
C PHE A 65 0.22 10.10 -10.99
N PHE A 66 0.34 11.29 -10.38
CA PHE A 66 -0.64 11.78 -9.42
C PHE A 66 -2.04 11.84 -10.04
N PHE A 67 -2.19 12.48 -11.19
CA PHE A 67 -3.49 12.58 -11.88
C PHE A 67 -4.01 11.23 -12.37
N THR A 68 -3.13 10.39 -12.93
CA THR A 68 -3.52 9.05 -13.41
C THR A 68 -4.04 8.19 -12.26
N THR A 69 -3.35 8.16 -11.13
CA THR A 69 -3.79 7.38 -9.96
C THR A 69 -5.07 7.94 -9.33
N MET A 70 -5.26 9.26 -9.37
CA MET A 70 -6.46 9.96 -8.92
C MET A 70 -7.69 9.54 -9.73
N ALA A 71 -7.56 9.57 -11.06
CA ALA A 71 -8.61 9.13 -11.99
C ALA A 71 -8.95 7.64 -11.83
N LEU A 72 -7.97 6.79 -11.52
CA LEU A 72 -8.17 5.35 -11.39
C LEU A 72 -8.85 4.94 -10.08
N THR A 73 -8.48 5.56 -8.95
CA THR A 73 -8.81 5.02 -7.62
C THR A 73 -9.81 5.84 -6.81
N ARG A 74 -10.20 7.02 -7.32
CA ARG A 74 -11.42 7.77 -6.93
C ARG A 74 -11.54 8.02 -5.40
N PHE A 75 -10.41 8.12 -4.68
CA PHE A 75 -10.32 8.32 -3.21
C PHE A 75 -11.06 7.31 -2.33
N ARG A 76 -11.26 6.08 -2.83
CA ARG A 76 -12.20 5.16 -2.16
C ARG A 76 -11.75 4.66 -0.78
N ASN A 77 -10.44 4.58 -0.51
CA ASN A 77 -9.89 4.04 0.74
C ASN A 77 -8.77 4.94 1.28
N ILE A 78 -8.58 4.93 2.61
CA ILE A 78 -7.52 5.67 3.31
C ILE A 78 -6.11 5.34 2.79
N PHE A 79 -5.91 4.10 2.33
CA PHE A 79 -4.69 3.67 1.65
C PHE A 79 -4.37 4.50 0.40
N TRP A 80 -5.36 4.77 -0.44
CA TRP A 80 -5.18 5.59 -1.64
C TRP A 80 -4.84 7.03 -1.28
N THR A 81 -5.46 7.56 -0.22
CA THR A 81 -5.13 8.88 0.34
C THR A 81 -3.65 8.99 0.75
N GLY A 82 -3.10 7.96 1.37
CA GLY A 82 -1.66 7.91 1.70
C GLY A 82 -0.76 7.93 0.47
N ILE A 83 -1.15 7.24 -0.60
CA ILE A 83 -0.40 7.22 -1.85
C ILE A 83 -0.40 8.61 -2.53
N TYR A 84 -1.53 9.32 -2.52
CA TYR A 84 -1.60 10.70 -3.04
C TYR A 84 -0.72 11.66 -2.25
N PHE A 85 -0.73 11.54 -0.92
CA PHE A 85 0.13 12.33 -0.06
C PHE A 85 1.61 12.10 -0.37
N TYR A 86 2.01 10.84 -0.59
CA TYR A 86 3.37 10.49 -0.98
C TYR A 86 3.77 11.16 -2.30
N TYR A 87 2.92 11.06 -3.34
CA TYR A 87 3.18 11.74 -4.62
C TYR A 87 3.29 13.25 -4.48
N PHE A 88 2.45 13.87 -3.65
CA PHE A 88 2.49 15.30 -3.37
C PHE A 88 3.83 15.73 -2.74
N VAL A 89 4.33 14.97 -1.76
CA VAL A 89 5.63 15.25 -1.14
C VAL A 89 6.77 15.17 -2.17
N TYR A 90 6.78 14.17 -3.04
CA TYR A 90 7.82 14.07 -4.08
C TYR A 90 7.77 15.21 -5.10
N ILE A 91 6.57 15.66 -5.49
CA ILE A 91 6.42 16.85 -6.35
C ILE A 91 7.01 18.09 -5.67
N LEU A 92 6.74 18.29 -4.38
CA LEU A 92 7.31 19.40 -3.61
C LEU A 92 8.85 19.30 -3.51
N THR A 93 9.39 18.11 -3.21
CA THR A 93 10.83 17.89 -3.11
C THR A 93 11.55 18.22 -4.43
N PHE A 94 11.05 17.75 -5.56
CA PHE A 94 11.66 18.07 -6.86
C PHE A 94 11.46 19.53 -7.25
N SER A 95 10.31 20.14 -6.92
CA SER A 95 10.07 21.57 -7.17
C SER A 95 11.07 22.45 -6.41
N PHE A 96 11.38 22.11 -5.16
CA PHE A 96 12.43 22.80 -4.40
C PHE A 96 13.80 22.65 -5.05
N LEU A 97 14.12 21.45 -5.55
CA LEU A 97 15.36 21.17 -6.27
C LEU A 97 15.50 21.98 -7.57
N THR A 98 14.38 22.27 -8.25
CA THR A 98 14.36 23.09 -9.47
C THR A 98 14.60 24.57 -9.18
N THR A 99 14.05 25.07 -8.07
CA THR A 99 14.18 26.49 -7.66
C THR A 99 15.45 26.79 -6.89
N ALA A 100 16.19 25.74 -6.47
CA ALA A 100 17.43 25.89 -5.73
C ALA A 100 18.50 26.53 -6.61
N ASP A 101 19.01 27.68 -6.19
CA ASP A 101 20.31 28.11 -6.69
C ASP A 101 21.38 27.27 -5.97
N VAL A 102 22.28 26.73 -6.77
CA VAL A 102 23.32 25.74 -6.43
C VAL A 102 24.17 26.18 -5.23
N ALA A 103 24.28 27.49 -5.04
CA ALA A 103 25.08 28.13 -4.01
C ALA A 103 24.43 28.13 -2.61
N SER A 104 23.19 27.65 -2.46
CA SER A 104 22.52 27.59 -1.14
C SER A 104 22.72 26.22 -0.48
N GLU A 105 23.72 26.12 0.39
CA GLU A 105 24.05 24.90 1.16
C GLU A 105 22.84 24.24 1.85
N ASN A 106 21.79 25.02 2.14
CA ASN A 106 20.63 24.58 2.89
C ASN A 106 19.53 23.87 2.06
N THR A 107 19.54 23.97 0.73
CA THR A 107 18.39 23.51 -0.08
C THR A 107 18.36 21.98 -0.24
N GLY A 108 19.53 21.34 -0.33
CA GLY A 108 19.62 19.88 -0.33
C GLY A 108 19.15 19.25 0.99
N TYR A 109 19.43 19.89 2.13
CA TYR A 109 18.95 19.42 3.44
C TYR A 109 17.43 19.56 3.56
N LYS A 110 16.86 20.68 3.11
CA LYS A 110 15.41 20.89 3.08
C LYS A 110 14.69 19.83 2.25
N ALA A 111 15.20 19.51 1.06
CA ALA A 111 14.65 18.46 0.20
C ALA A 111 14.64 17.07 0.89
N ARG A 112 15.74 16.70 1.55
CA ARG A 112 15.85 15.44 2.31
C ARG A 112 14.94 15.39 3.53
N LEU A 113 14.72 16.52 4.20
CA LEU A 113 13.77 16.60 5.31
C LEU A 113 12.34 16.34 4.84
N PHE A 114 11.92 16.91 3.70
CA PHE A 114 10.59 16.62 3.15
C PHE A 114 10.43 15.16 2.75
N GLU A 115 11.44 14.56 2.13
CA GLU A 115 11.39 13.15 1.74
C GLU A 115 11.29 12.20 2.96
N THR A 116 12.10 12.44 4.00
CA THR A 116 12.08 11.63 5.23
C THR A 116 10.78 11.80 6.02
N LEU A 117 10.25 13.03 6.10
CA LEU A 117 8.94 13.26 6.73
C LEU A 117 7.79 12.62 5.93
N GLY A 118 7.82 12.72 4.60
CA GLY A 118 6.82 12.12 3.74
C GLY A 118 6.80 10.60 3.83
N THR A 119 7.97 9.97 3.82
CA THR A 119 8.11 8.51 3.98
C THR A 119 7.67 8.05 5.37
N LEU A 120 8.01 8.79 6.43
CA LEU A 120 7.56 8.48 7.79
C LEU A 120 6.03 8.52 7.90
N ILE A 121 5.40 9.60 7.42
CA ILE A 121 3.94 9.73 7.43
C ILE A 121 3.29 8.62 6.59
N PHE A 122 3.87 8.29 5.44
CA PHE A 122 3.37 7.21 4.57
C PHE A 122 3.41 5.84 5.26
N ILE A 123 4.49 5.51 5.98
CA ILE A 123 4.61 4.28 6.76
C ILE A 123 3.51 4.22 7.83
N ILE A 124 3.25 5.33 8.54
CA ILE A 124 2.18 5.40 9.54
C ILE A 124 0.81 5.12 8.88
N ILE A 125 0.52 5.72 7.73
CA ILE A 125 -0.74 5.50 7.02
C ILE A 125 -0.91 4.03 6.61
N ILE A 126 0.16 3.38 6.11
CA ILE A 126 0.14 1.95 5.80
C ILE A 126 -0.17 1.14 7.06
N PHE A 127 0.48 1.45 8.18
CA PHE A 127 0.28 0.73 9.43
C PHE A 127 -1.16 0.84 9.95
N LEU A 128 -1.72 2.06 9.94
CA LEU A 128 -3.12 2.30 10.29
C LEU A 128 -4.09 1.55 9.37
N ASN A 129 -3.81 1.53 8.06
CA ASN A 129 -4.63 0.79 7.12
C ASN A 129 -4.55 -0.73 7.34
N ALA A 130 -3.36 -1.27 7.63
CA ALA A 130 -3.18 -2.68 7.95
C ALA A 130 -3.92 -3.06 9.23
N PHE A 131 -3.90 -2.20 10.25
CA PHE A 131 -4.64 -2.41 11.48
C PHE A 131 -6.16 -2.40 11.26
N ASN A 132 -6.68 -1.43 10.51
CA ASN A 132 -8.11 -1.40 10.15
C ASN A 132 -8.53 -2.65 9.37
N LEU A 133 -7.68 -3.11 8.45
CA LEU A 133 -7.94 -4.33 7.70
C LEU A 133 -7.92 -5.58 8.60
N TYR A 134 -6.99 -5.62 9.55
CA TYR A 134 -6.92 -6.69 10.55
C TYR A 134 -8.18 -6.73 11.41
N GLN A 135 -8.66 -5.59 11.92
CA GLN A 135 -9.89 -5.51 12.70
C GLN A 135 -11.10 -6.01 11.91
N LEU A 136 -11.25 -5.54 10.67
CA LEU A 136 -12.35 -5.97 9.79
C LEU A 136 -12.31 -7.48 9.54
N SER A 137 -11.10 -8.03 9.34
CA SER A 137 -10.88 -9.45 9.14
C SER A 137 -11.24 -10.24 10.39
N ASN A 138 -10.76 -9.81 11.56
CA ASN A 138 -11.04 -10.46 12.84
C ASN A 138 -12.54 -10.50 13.14
N ASN A 139 -13.26 -9.39 12.92
CA ASN A 139 -14.71 -9.36 13.10
C ASN A 139 -15.44 -10.34 12.16
N LYS A 140 -14.96 -10.50 10.93
CA LYS A 140 -15.51 -11.50 9.99
C LYS A 140 -15.20 -12.92 10.44
N TYR A 141 -13.99 -13.18 10.91
CA TYR A 141 -13.62 -14.49 11.46
C TYR A 141 -14.45 -14.82 12.70
N GLU A 142 -14.66 -13.87 13.59
CA GLU A 142 -15.48 -14.06 14.78
C GLU A 142 -16.93 -14.35 14.39
N ASN A 143 -17.53 -13.58 13.48
CA ASN A 143 -18.87 -13.85 12.97
C ASN A 143 -18.99 -15.23 12.29
N ALA A 144 -18.01 -15.59 11.46
CA ALA A 144 -17.97 -16.91 10.83
C ALA A 144 -17.81 -18.04 11.86
N TYR A 145 -16.99 -17.82 12.89
CA TYR A 145 -16.81 -18.76 13.99
C TYR A 145 -18.11 -18.94 14.77
N GLN A 146 -18.78 -17.84 15.15
CA GLN A 146 -20.07 -17.87 15.84
C GLN A 146 -21.14 -18.61 15.02
N ASN A 147 -21.17 -18.39 13.70
CA ASN A 147 -22.08 -19.10 12.80
C ASN A 147 -21.73 -20.58 12.64
N SER A 148 -20.45 -20.97 12.81
CA SER A 148 -20.01 -22.36 12.70
C SER A 148 -20.33 -23.20 13.94
N ILE A 149 -20.35 -22.57 15.13
CA ILE A 149 -20.62 -23.25 16.40
C ILE A 149 -22.12 -23.29 16.74
N ARG A 150 -22.95 -22.50 16.05
CA ARG A 150 -24.40 -22.50 16.23
C ARG A 150 -25.08 -23.25 15.08
N ASP A 151 -26.14 -23.97 15.41
CA ASP A 151 -27.04 -24.54 14.44
C ASP A 151 -27.87 -23.43 13.76
N TYR A 152 -28.03 -23.52 12.45
CA TYR A 152 -28.63 -22.45 11.65
C TYR A 152 -30.14 -22.28 11.91
N LEU A 153 -30.87 -23.38 12.14
CA LEU A 153 -32.33 -23.32 12.36
C LEU A 153 -32.66 -22.83 13.77
N MET A 154 -31.94 -23.34 14.77
CA MET A 154 -32.30 -23.15 16.17
C MET A 154 -31.46 -22.09 16.89
N GLN A 155 -30.42 -21.56 16.23
CA GLN A 155 -29.40 -20.67 16.80
C GLN A 155 -28.74 -21.17 18.12
N LEU A 156 -28.97 -22.44 18.46
CA LEU A 156 -28.41 -23.14 19.60
C LEU A 156 -27.02 -23.67 19.28
N TYR A 157 -26.19 -23.91 20.31
CA TYR A 157 -24.87 -24.49 20.10
C TYR A 157 -24.96 -25.89 19.49
N ASN A 158 -24.11 -26.17 18.51
CA ASN A 158 -24.08 -27.46 17.85
C ASN A 158 -23.50 -28.54 18.78
N ARG A 159 -23.82 -29.81 18.49
CA ARG A 159 -23.40 -30.98 19.28
C ARG A 159 -21.88 -31.15 19.39
N ARG A 160 -21.12 -30.87 18.32
CA ARG A 160 -19.66 -30.92 18.31
C ARG A 160 -19.05 -29.87 19.24
N TYR A 161 -19.60 -28.65 19.26
CA TYR A 161 -19.17 -27.61 20.19
C TYR A 161 -19.46 -28.01 21.64
N PHE A 162 -20.64 -28.58 21.90
CA PHE A 162 -21.01 -29.11 23.22
C PHE A 162 -20.00 -30.16 23.73
N TYR A 163 -19.68 -31.18 22.94
CA TYR A 163 -18.69 -32.19 23.35
C TYR A 163 -17.28 -31.62 23.54
N LEU A 164 -16.85 -30.67 22.71
CA LEU A 164 -15.56 -29.99 22.90
C LEU A 164 -15.48 -29.26 24.24
N VAL A 165 -16.53 -28.54 24.62
CA VAL A 165 -16.60 -27.85 25.92
C VAL A 165 -16.65 -28.86 27.08
N LEU A 166 -17.40 -29.95 26.91
CA LEU A 166 -17.54 -30.99 27.93
C LEU A 166 -16.22 -31.73 28.18
N ILE A 167 -15.50 -32.11 27.11
CA ILE A 167 -14.15 -32.71 27.20
C ILE A 167 -13.17 -31.73 27.83
N LYS A 168 -13.20 -30.45 27.45
CA LYS A 168 -12.33 -29.42 28.03
C LYS A 168 -12.58 -29.22 29.54
N LYS A 169 -13.84 -29.28 29.98
CA LYS A 169 -14.20 -29.23 31.40
C LYS A 169 -13.77 -30.49 32.16
N CYS A 170 -14.03 -31.69 31.62
CA CYS A 170 -13.61 -32.95 32.24
C CYS A 170 -12.08 -33.11 32.32
N ASN A 171 -11.32 -32.60 31.34
CA ASN A 171 -9.85 -32.58 31.42
C ASN A 171 -9.32 -31.55 32.41
N GLY A 172 -10.11 -30.53 32.78
CA GLY A 172 -9.74 -29.51 33.76
C GLY A 172 -10.11 -29.87 35.20
N SER A 173 -11.13 -30.71 35.42
CA SER A 173 -11.48 -31.24 36.74
C SER A 173 -11.90 -32.72 36.63
N LEU A 174 -11.10 -33.59 37.23
CA LEU A 174 -11.39 -35.02 37.47
C LEU A 174 -11.88 -35.81 36.24
N CYS A 175 -10.95 -36.47 35.57
CA CYS A 175 -11.24 -37.77 34.94
C CYS A 175 -10.04 -38.70 35.14
N LYS A 176 -9.92 -39.20 36.38
CA LYS A 176 -9.05 -40.30 36.77
C LYS A 176 -9.85 -41.31 37.60
N THR A 177 -11.10 -41.57 37.22
CA THR A 177 -11.88 -42.68 37.78
C THR A 177 -13.00 -42.98 36.79
N ILE A 178 -13.29 -44.26 36.58
CA ILE A 178 -14.22 -44.82 35.60
C ILE A 178 -13.55 -45.09 34.24
N VAL A 179 -12.49 -45.90 34.29
CA VAL A 179 -12.42 -47.14 33.51
C VAL A 179 -12.50 -48.27 34.52
#